data_AF-A0A452SUT8-F1
#
_entry.id   AF-A0A452SUT8-F1
#
_cell.length_a   1.000
_cell.length_b   1.000
_cell.length_c   1.000
_cell.angle_alpha   90.00
_cell.angle_beta   90.00
_cell.angle_gamma   90.00
#
_symmetry.space_group_name_H-M   'P 1'
#
loop_
_entity.id
_entity.type
_entity.pdbx_description
1 polymer ?
#
loop_
_entity_poly.entity_id
_entity_poly.type
_entity_poly.pdbx_seq_one_letter_code
_entity_poly.pdbx_strand_id
1 'polypeptide(L)' 'MEDQLLGEDTLLWQLRESRRRFRRTPLSLPQYNQPFEDAPLVQMSTLTYETPQGTSHSTLLNILQFRV' A
#
# COMPACT_ATOMS: atom_id res chain seq x y z
N MET A 1 -25.02 -29.64 -16.94
CA MET A 1 -25.11 -28.24 -17.44
C MET A 1 -25.45 -27.25 -16.31
N GLU A 2 -25.96 -27.73 -15.18
CA GLU A 2 -26.41 -26.91 -14.03
C GLU A 2 -25.26 -26.53 -13.08
N ASP A 3 -24.22 -27.37 -12.96
CA ASP A 3 -23.03 -27.08 -12.14
C ASP A 3 -22.18 -25.90 -12.65
N GLN A 4 -22.21 -25.63 -13.96
CA GLN A 4 -21.51 -24.49 -14.56
C GLN A 4 -22.22 -23.17 -14.23
N LEU A 5 -23.56 -23.16 -14.19
CA LEU A 5 -24.35 -21.98 -13.82
C LEU A 5 -24.17 -21.65 -12.32
N LEU A 6 -24.17 -22.67 -11.46
CA LEU A 6 -23.84 -22.51 -10.03
C LEU A 6 -22.41 -21.98 -9.81
N GLY A 7 -21.44 -22.45 -10.60
CA GLY A 7 -20.07 -21.96 -10.58
C GLY A 7 -19.93 -20.51 -11.05
N GLU A 8 -20.66 -20.12 -12.09
CA GLU A 8 -20.67 -18.78 -12.66
C GLU A 8 -21.32 -17.76 -11.69
N ASP A 9 -22.43 -18.14 -11.04
CA ASP A 9 -23.06 -17.34 -9.99
C ASP A 9 -22.16 -17.17 -8.76
N THR A 10 -21.44 -18.23 -8.38
CA THR A 10 -20.46 -18.18 -7.28
C THR A 10 -19.28 -17.27 -7.63
N LEU A 11 -18.76 -17.34 -8.86
CA LEU A 11 -17.67 -16.49 -9.34
C LEU A 11 -18.08 -15.02 -9.40
N LEU A 12 -19.29 -14.74 -9.91
CA LEU A 12 -19.85 -13.38 -9.92
C LEU A 12 -20.04 -12.83 -8.50
N TRP A 13 -20.45 -13.67 -7.54
CA TRP A 13 -20.54 -13.28 -6.14
C TRP A 13 -19.16 -12.92 -5.56
N GLN A 14 -18.15 -13.74 -5.79
CA GLN A 14 -16.77 -13.48 -5.32
C GLN A 14 -16.16 -12.22 -5.94
N LEU A 15 -16.36 -11.98 -7.25
CA LEU A 15 -15.86 -10.77 -7.92
C LEU A 15 -16.55 -9.51 -7.40
N ARG A 16 -17.87 -9.56 -7.16
CA ARG A 16 -18.61 -8.45 -6.56
C ARG A 16 -18.11 -8.15 -5.15
N GLU A 17 -17.83 -9.19 -4.36
CA GLU A 17 -17.34 -9.05 -3.00
C GLU A 17 -15.90 -8.52 -2.96
N SER A 18 -15.01 -9.02 -3.82
CA SER A 18 -13.66 -8.49 -4.01
C SER A 18 -13.70 -7.01 -4.40
N ARG A 19 -14.53 -6.64 -5.38
CA ARG A 19 -14.71 -5.24 -5.80
C ARG A 19 -15.22 -4.36 -4.68
N ARG A 20 -16.17 -4.86 -3.87
CA ARG A 20 -16.71 -4.13 -2.71
C ARG A 20 -15.64 -3.90 -1.65
N ARG A 21 -14.82 -4.90 -1.34
CA ARG A 21 -13.70 -4.78 -0.41
C ARG A 21 -12.69 -3.77 -0.91
N PHE A 22 -12.22 -3.91 -2.15
CA PHE A 22 -11.25 -2.97 -2.74
C PHE A 22 -11.76 -1.53 -2.80
N ARG A 23 -13.06 -1.32 -3.07
CA ARG A 23 -13.68 0.02 -3.05
C ARG A 23 -13.86 0.60 -1.66
N ARG A 24 -14.04 -0.24 -0.65
CA ARG A 24 -14.24 0.17 0.75
C ARG A 24 -12.94 0.26 1.52
N THR A 25 -11.89 -0.43 1.07
CA THR A 25 -10.55 -0.21 1.57
C THR A 25 -10.24 1.25 1.30
N PRO A 26 -10.06 2.10 2.33
CA PRO A 26 -9.41 3.35 2.10
C PRO A 26 -8.01 2.96 1.60
N LEU A 27 -7.81 3.04 0.29
CA LEU A 27 -6.46 3.21 -0.22
C LEU A 27 -5.91 4.32 0.67
N SER A 28 -4.80 4.06 1.36
CA SER A 28 -4.22 4.89 2.44
C SER A 28 -3.79 6.29 1.97
N LEU A 29 -4.40 6.81 0.92
CA LEU A 29 -4.25 8.14 0.41
C LEU A 29 -4.46 9.21 1.49
N PRO A 30 -5.43 9.16 2.43
CA PRO A 30 -5.59 10.26 3.39
C PRO A 30 -4.33 10.52 4.23
N GLN A 31 -3.65 9.47 4.69
CA GLN A 31 -2.38 9.57 5.44
C GLN A 31 -1.17 9.95 4.56
N TYR A 32 -1.27 9.76 3.24
CA TYR A 32 -0.21 10.05 2.26
C TYR A 32 -0.47 11.30 1.40
N ASN A 33 -1.62 11.97 1.52
CA ASN A 33 -2.04 13.09 0.68
C ASN A 33 -1.75 14.47 1.32
N GLN A 34 -0.91 14.49 2.35
CA GLN A 34 -0.39 15.72 2.94
C GLN A 34 1.05 15.96 2.48
N PRO A 35 1.49 17.22 2.39
CA PRO A 35 2.88 17.52 2.13
C PRO A 35 3.75 17.01 3.28
N PHE A 36 4.96 16.57 2.95
CA PHE A 36 5.95 16.05 3.90
C PHE A 36 7.21 16.92 3.85
N GLU A 37 7.07 18.19 4.22
CA GLU A 37 8.13 19.20 4.08
C GLU A 37 9.40 18.85 4.88
N ASP A 38 9.24 18.26 6.07
CA ASP A 38 10.35 17.92 6.97
C ASP A 38 10.72 16.42 6.95
N ALA A 39 10.17 15.63 6.02
CA ALA A 39 10.46 14.20 5.98
C ALA A 39 11.84 13.92 5.33
N PRO A 40 12.60 12.94 5.84
CA PRO A 40 13.88 12.57 5.27
C PRO A 40 13.69 12.03 3.85
N LEU A 41 14.49 12.56 2.92
CA LEU A 41 14.46 12.13 1.51
C LEU A 41 15.39 10.93 1.30
N VAL A 42 14.89 9.93 0.57
CA VAL A 42 15.70 8.79 0.15
C VAL A 42 16.49 9.15 -1.11
N GLN A 43 17.81 9.05 -1.02
CA GLN A 43 18.71 9.09 -2.17
C GLN A 43 18.59 7.77 -2.94
N MET A 44 17.94 7.80 -4.10
CA MET A 44 17.64 6.58 -4.86
C MET A 44 18.87 5.88 -5.46
N SER A 45 19.96 6.62 -5.68
CA SER A 45 21.23 6.09 -6.21
C SER A 45 21.94 5.15 -5.24
N THR A 46 21.87 5.46 -3.95
CA THR A 46 22.53 4.74 -2.87
C THR A 46 21.54 3.98 -1.99
N LEU A 47 20.24 4.20 -2.18
CA LEU A 47 19.15 3.76 -1.32
C LEU A 47 19.46 4.10 0.14
N THR A 48 19.76 5.37 0.42
CA THR A 48 20.08 5.88 1.76
C THR A 48 19.24 7.10 2.13
N TYR A 49 19.07 7.36 3.42
CA TYR A 49 18.37 8.55 3.93
C TYR A 49 19.05 9.06 5.20
N GLU A 50 18.85 10.34 5.50
CA GLU A 50 19.39 10.97 6.70
C GLU A 50 18.48 10.71 7.90
N THR A 51 19.10 10.33 9.01
CA THR A 51 18.46 10.24 10.33
C THR A 51 19.24 11.09 11.33
N PRO A 52 18.66 11.49 12.47
CA PRO A 52 19.40 12.20 13.52
C PRO A 52 20.64 11.45 14.03
N GLN A 53 20.71 10.13 13.81
CA GLN A 53 21.84 9.26 14.19
C GLN A 53 22.87 9.08 13.06
N GLY A 54 22.63 9.63 11.86
CA GLY A 54 23.49 9.53 10.68
C GLY A 54 22.80 8.95 9.44
N THR A 55 23.60 8.58 8.43
CA THR A 55 23.12 8.00 7.17
C THR A 55 22.72 6.54 7.34
N SER A 56 21.46 6.21 7.05
CA SER A 56 20.95 4.84 7.11
C SER A 56 20.66 4.30 5.71
N HIS A 57 20.89 3.00 5.50
CA HIS A 57 20.45 2.31 4.28
C HIS A 57 18.93 2.06 4.33
N SER A 58 18.24 2.46 3.27
CA SER A 58 16.82 2.22 3.10
C SER A 58 16.59 0.78 2.66
N THR A 59 15.99 -0.01 3.54
CA THR A 59 15.26 -1.23 3.15
C THR A 59 13.79 -0.86 2.96
N LEU A 60 13.08 -1.55 2.05
CA LEU A 60 11.66 -1.26 1.73
C LEU A 60 10.74 -1.27 2.97
N LEU A 61 11.16 -1.92 4.06
CA LEU A 61 10.42 -2.00 5.32
C LEU A 61 10.65 -0.77 6.22
N ASN A 62 11.80 -0.10 6.15
CA ASN A 62 12.18 1.00 7.04
C ASN A 62 11.58 2.36 6.63
N ILE A 63 11.33 2.58 5.33
CA ILE A 63 10.75 3.84 4.81
C ILE A 63 9.32 4.09 5.35
N LEU A 64 8.60 3.01 5.68
CA LEU A 64 7.24 3.08 6.21
C LEU A 64 7.18 3.25 7.75
N GLN A 65 8.29 3.00 8.47
CA GLN A 65 8.32 2.95 9.94
C GLN A 65 8.62 4.30 10.60
N PHE A 66 9.22 5.27 9.87
CA PHE A 66 9.45 6.64 10.38
C PHE A 66 8.17 7.51 10.37
N ARG A 67 6.98 6.90 10.33
CA ARG A 67 5.69 7.60 10.19
C ARG A 67 4.64 7.17 11.22
N VAL A 68 5.06 6.64 12.38
CA VAL A 68 4.23 6.47 13.59
C VAL A 68 4.78 7.35 14.70
#